data_AF-A0A098G3L6-F1
#
_entry.id   AF-A0A098G3L6-F1
#
_cell.length_a   1.000
_cell.length_b   1.000
_cell.length_c   1.000
_cell.angle_alpha   90.00
_cell.angle_beta   90.00
_cell.angle_gamma   90.00
#
_symmetry.space_group_name_H-M   'P 1'
#
loop_
_entity.id
_entity.type
_entity.pdbx_description
1 polymer ?
#
loop_
_entity_poly.entity_id
_entity_poly.type
_entity_poly.pdbx_seq_one_letter_code
_entity_poly.pdbx_strand_id
1 'polypeptide(L)'
;MIYDVYSFDFDGCLANLPFLANKDKNIIAANGELLDIIRLSPNKKIIIINSNRQAPRDDLGNSNADERGSCYPAIKSIADHLNGIFDDFLLADIYNDLPSGTALAQALRYIDKNNKDYIKLDSSDFNSLYNWIHDESKLTTVYAQMHKLALEHPKDEFNFYFMDDRRDILDELHAYFLKHPQMIPFNVTFHAKQYRGTVDKDGHKIDPLIVDYSPIKGTRAKADKHYRQTVKTMAAVTIEEMVKQDIDIVSSKATRPITTYAQAQQCNFDMSPIKCARYYQPGARPAYPPEALSSKKEKQLNIKKMPPSKSKKERKEKTTYQQAEPSSSSSKASIPTPTLVSTSSWISPPTTKSRISKEARESKIASQRAEPSSLVPEASIPLPTLTSTPTLTSTPTLVPTSTPAPNSATQKNTFIFFRGKKADGEGKIDGVLGRHKSITVDASSSHSEEGDTTVFSMEEKNIEAEQSNTNSSTNNKLTL
;
A
#
# COMPACT_ATOMS: atom_id res chain seq x y z
N MET A 1 -4.39 -26.50 1.03
CA MET A 1 -3.53 -25.98 -0.05
C MET A 1 -2.56 -24.99 0.56
N ILE A 2 -1.39 -24.75 -0.03
CA ILE A 2 -0.47 -23.69 0.43
C ILE A 2 -0.55 -22.53 -0.55
N TYR A 3 -0.74 -21.32 -0.03
CA TYR A 3 -0.69 -20.08 -0.79
C TYR A 3 0.51 -19.25 -0.35
N ASP A 4 1.15 -18.62 -1.33
CA ASP A 4 2.05 -17.51 -1.09
C ASP A 4 1.29 -16.22 -1.31
N VAL A 5 1.19 -15.41 -0.26
CA VAL A 5 0.50 -14.12 -0.29
C VAL A 5 1.55 -13.03 -0.35
N TYR A 6 1.52 -12.20 -1.39
CA TYR A 6 2.43 -11.07 -1.53
C TYR A 6 1.65 -9.78 -1.34
N SER A 7 1.90 -9.12 -0.22
CA SER A 7 1.30 -7.84 0.14
C SER A 7 2.32 -6.73 -0.06
N PHE A 8 2.15 -5.94 -1.13
CA PHE A 8 3.17 -5.01 -1.61
C PHE A 8 2.88 -3.57 -1.21
N ASP A 9 3.84 -2.91 -0.57
CA ASP A 9 3.90 -1.45 -0.60
C ASP A 9 4.16 -0.96 -2.04
N PHE A 10 3.85 0.30 -2.31
CA PHE A 10 3.99 0.87 -3.64
C PHE A 10 5.08 1.95 -3.68
N ASP A 11 4.96 2.99 -2.86
CA ASP A 11 5.83 4.17 -2.96
C ASP A 11 7.21 3.88 -2.38
N GLY A 12 8.24 3.85 -3.25
CA GLY A 12 9.62 3.49 -2.84
C GLY A 12 9.90 1.98 -2.92
N CYS A 13 8.86 1.14 -2.83
CA CYS A 13 8.94 -0.31 -2.97
C CYS A 13 8.77 -0.76 -4.44
N LEU A 14 7.54 -0.92 -4.93
CA LEU A 14 7.27 -1.30 -6.32
C LEU A 14 7.45 -0.14 -7.31
N ALA A 15 7.07 1.08 -6.91
CA ALA A 15 7.33 2.33 -7.61
C ALA A 15 8.71 2.89 -7.24
N ASN A 16 9.73 2.02 -7.35
CA ASN A 16 11.13 2.33 -7.13
C ASN A 16 11.76 3.16 -8.26
N LEU A 17 13.05 3.47 -8.16
CA LEU A 17 13.75 4.32 -9.12
C LEU A 17 13.63 3.86 -10.58
N PRO A 18 13.87 2.57 -10.94
CA PRO A 18 13.60 2.06 -12.29
C PRO A 18 12.18 2.34 -12.80
N PHE A 19 11.16 2.17 -11.96
CA PHE A 19 9.78 2.47 -12.33
C PHE A 19 9.59 3.97 -12.59
N LEU A 20 10.13 4.82 -11.71
CA LEU A 20 10.01 6.27 -11.83
C LEU A 20 10.72 6.81 -13.07
N ALA A 21 11.89 6.26 -13.40
CA ALA A 21 12.66 6.62 -14.58
C ALA A 21 12.03 6.15 -15.90
N ASN A 22 11.17 5.12 -15.85
CA ASN A 22 10.49 4.59 -17.02
C ASN A 22 9.30 5.49 -17.42
N LYS A 23 9.33 6.03 -18.65
CA LYS A 23 8.26 6.89 -19.19
C LYS A 23 6.91 6.19 -19.24
N ASP A 24 6.90 4.91 -19.58
CA ASP A 24 5.68 4.11 -19.69
C ASP A 24 5.19 3.60 -18.33
N LYS A 25 5.95 3.85 -17.25
CA LYS A 25 5.67 3.37 -15.89
C LYS A 25 5.34 1.87 -15.88
N ASN A 26 6.14 1.09 -16.61
CA ASN A 26 5.95 -0.35 -16.72
C ASN A 26 6.40 -1.04 -15.43
N ILE A 27 5.44 -1.31 -14.54
CA ILE A 27 5.70 -1.91 -13.22
C ILE A 27 6.32 -3.31 -13.30
N ILE A 28 6.02 -4.06 -14.35
CA ILE A 28 6.57 -5.40 -14.57
C ILE A 28 8.04 -5.32 -14.94
N ALA A 29 8.38 -4.46 -15.90
CA ALA A 29 9.77 -4.29 -16.33
C ALA A 29 10.66 -3.75 -15.19
N ALA A 30 10.14 -2.79 -14.41
CA ALA A 30 10.88 -2.20 -13.29
C ALA A 30 11.17 -3.19 -12.15
N ASN A 31 10.37 -4.25 -12.02
CA ASN A 31 10.46 -5.21 -10.92
C ASN A 31 10.78 -6.64 -11.40
N GLY A 32 11.33 -6.79 -12.61
CA GLY A 32 11.55 -8.09 -13.25
C GLY A 32 12.26 -9.11 -12.38
N GLU A 33 13.41 -8.75 -11.79
CA GLU A 33 14.20 -9.66 -10.94
C GLU A 33 13.39 -10.16 -9.72
N LEU A 34 12.64 -9.28 -9.06
CA LEU A 34 11.76 -9.65 -7.94
C LEU A 34 10.65 -10.61 -8.40
N LEU A 35 9.98 -10.27 -9.50
CA LEU A 35 8.86 -11.06 -10.01
C LEU A 35 9.30 -12.45 -10.49
N ASP A 36 10.51 -12.56 -11.03
CA ASP A 36 11.09 -13.85 -11.41
C ASP A 36 11.40 -14.72 -10.20
N ILE A 37 11.92 -14.15 -9.09
CA ILE A 37 12.07 -14.88 -7.82
C ILE A 37 10.72 -15.41 -7.33
N ILE A 38 9.69 -14.56 -7.34
CA ILE A 38 8.34 -14.93 -6.88
C ILE A 38 7.77 -16.07 -7.73
N ARG A 39 8.02 -16.08 -9.04
CA ARG A 39 7.55 -17.12 -9.96
C ARG A 39 8.12 -18.50 -9.67
N LEU A 40 9.33 -18.58 -9.11
CA LEU A 40 9.96 -19.86 -8.78
C LEU A 40 9.17 -20.65 -7.73
N SER A 41 8.37 -19.98 -6.91
CA SER A 41 7.51 -20.68 -5.96
C SER A 41 6.42 -21.50 -6.69
N PRO A 42 6.27 -22.79 -6.37
CA PRO A 42 5.22 -23.63 -6.94
C PRO A 42 3.83 -23.35 -6.35
N ASN A 43 3.75 -22.58 -5.26
CA ASN A 43 2.50 -22.30 -4.57
C ASN A 43 1.62 -21.33 -5.38
N LYS A 44 0.31 -21.43 -5.14
CA LYS A 44 -0.64 -20.45 -5.68
C LYS A 44 -0.38 -19.08 -5.04
N LYS A 45 -0.53 -18.03 -5.83
CA LYS A 45 -0.17 -16.67 -5.43
C LYS A 45 -1.43 -15.84 -5.19
N ILE A 46 -1.47 -15.13 -4.07
CA ILE A 46 -2.48 -14.07 -3.81
C ILE A 46 -1.72 -12.75 -3.71
N ILE A 47 -2.12 -11.76 -4.49
CA ILE A 47 -1.47 -10.45 -4.55
C ILE A 47 -2.40 -9.40 -3.94
N ILE A 48 -1.89 -8.63 -2.98
CA ILE A 48 -2.65 -7.67 -2.20
C ILE A 48 -1.90 -6.34 -2.13
N ILE A 49 -2.63 -5.24 -1.98
CA ILE A 49 -2.08 -3.89 -1.81
C ILE A 49 -1.79 -3.63 -0.34
N ASN A 50 -0.54 -3.32 0.00
CA ASN A 50 -0.09 -2.89 1.32
C ASN A 50 0.28 -1.41 1.39
N SER A 51 0.16 -0.66 0.29
CA SER A 51 0.45 0.78 0.26
C SER A 51 -0.40 1.57 1.26
N ASN A 52 0.08 2.74 1.70
CA ASN A 52 -0.74 3.73 2.45
C ASN A 52 -1.92 4.26 1.60
N ARG A 53 -1.91 3.94 0.30
CA ARG A 53 -3.01 4.12 -0.64
C ARG A 53 -4.12 3.07 -0.38
N GLN A 54 -4.69 3.02 0.82
CA GLN A 54 -5.80 2.11 1.20
C GLN A 54 -7.19 2.72 0.96
N ALA A 55 -7.25 3.84 0.27
CA ALA A 55 -8.49 4.53 -0.09
C ALA A 55 -8.35 5.22 -1.45
N PRO A 56 -9.45 5.40 -2.22
CA PRO A 56 -9.42 6.13 -3.49
C PRO A 56 -8.83 7.54 -3.34
N ARG A 57 -9.13 8.22 -2.23
CA ARG A 57 -8.63 9.57 -1.96
C ARG A 57 -7.11 9.63 -1.84
N ASP A 58 -6.50 8.69 -1.12
CA ASP A 58 -5.05 8.66 -0.94
C ASP A 58 -4.32 8.24 -2.20
N ASP A 59 -4.86 7.25 -2.93
CA ASP A 59 -4.27 6.84 -4.19
C ASP A 59 -4.30 7.96 -5.22
N LEU A 60 -5.40 8.71 -5.34
CA LEU A 60 -5.49 9.91 -6.16
C LEU A 60 -4.50 11.00 -5.73
N GLY A 61 -4.39 11.26 -4.43
CA GLY A 61 -3.45 12.26 -3.90
C GLY A 61 -2.00 11.91 -4.24
N ASN A 62 -1.64 10.64 -4.09
CA ASN A 62 -0.28 10.15 -4.31
C ASN A 62 0.00 9.79 -5.79
N SER A 63 -1.01 9.55 -6.63
CA SER A 63 -0.79 9.23 -8.05
C SER A 63 -0.22 10.41 -8.82
N ASN A 64 -0.61 11.63 -8.42
CA ASN A 64 -0.17 12.87 -9.03
C ASN A 64 1.23 13.29 -8.58
N ALA A 65 1.71 12.76 -7.45
CA ALA A 65 3.09 12.98 -7.00
C ALA A 65 4.05 12.24 -7.94
N ASP A 66 5.01 12.97 -8.51
CA ASP A 66 6.05 12.47 -9.44
C ASP A 66 5.52 11.62 -10.62
N GLU A 67 4.26 11.87 -11.04
CA GLU A 67 3.58 11.16 -12.14
C GLU A 67 3.62 9.62 -11.97
N ARG A 68 3.58 9.14 -10.73
CA ARG A 68 3.66 7.71 -10.40
C ARG A 68 2.45 6.92 -10.88
N GLY A 69 1.30 7.57 -10.95
CA GLY A 69 0.04 6.89 -11.26
C GLY A 69 -0.54 6.13 -10.07
N SER A 70 -1.69 5.53 -10.31
CA SER A 70 -2.43 4.70 -9.36
C SER A 70 -1.70 3.38 -9.10
N CYS A 71 -1.61 2.99 -7.84
CA CYS A 71 -1.06 1.69 -7.47
C CYS A 71 -2.00 0.52 -7.82
N TYR A 72 -3.29 0.81 -8.02
CA TYR A 72 -4.35 -0.19 -8.15
C TYR A 72 -4.23 -1.01 -9.46
N PRO A 73 -4.28 -0.42 -10.68
CA PRO A 73 -3.98 -1.15 -11.90
C PRO A 73 -2.57 -1.75 -11.94
N ALA A 74 -1.58 -1.05 -11.37
CA ALA A 74 -0.19 -1.50 -11.37
C ALA A 74 -0.05 -2.84 -10.62
N ILE A 75 -0.53 -2.92 -9.38
CA ILE A 75 -0.47 -4.16 -8.58
C ILE A 75 -1.39 -5.24 -9.16
N LYS A 76 -2.54 -4.87 -9.74
CA LYS A 76 -3.37 -5.83 -10.48
C LYS A 76 -2.61 -6.45 -11.67
N SER A 77 -1.84 -5.66 -12.40
CA SER A 77 -1.03 -6.17 -13.53
C SER A 77 0.05 -7.15 -13.07
N ILE A 78 0.62 -6.95 -11.88
CA ILE A 78 1.54 -7.92 -11.24
C ILE A 78 0.81 -9.24 -10.97
N ALA A 79 -0.41 -9.18 -10.43
CA ALA A 79 -1.21 -10.38 -10.22
C ALA A 79 -1.47 -11.15 -11.52
N ASP A 80 -1.86 -10.43 -12.58
CA ASP A 80 -2.07 -11.02 -13.90
C ASP A 80 -0.77 -11.66 -14.46
N HIS A 81 0.38 -10.98 -14.32
CA HIS A 81 1.71 -11.44 -14.77
C HIS A 81 2.26 -12.65 -14.01
N LEU A 82 1.89 -12.78 -12.74
CA LEU A 82 2.24 -13.91 -11.87
C LEU A 82 1.23 -15.06 -11.96
N ASN A 83 0.18 -14.93 -12.78
CA ASN A 83 -0.98 -15.83 -12.80
C ASN A 83 -1.56 -16.05 -11.38
N GLY A 84 -1.53 -14.98 -10.59
CA GLY A 84 -2.00 -14.93 -9.21
C GLY A 84 -3.45 -14.45 -9.12
N ILE A 85 -4.00 -14.56 -7.91
CA ILE A 85 -5.29 -14.01 -7.56
C ILE A 85 -5.07 -12.62 -6.99
N PHE A 86 -5.69 -11.62 -7.57
CA PHE A 86 -5.70 -10.27 -7.00
C PHE A 86 -6.82 -10.16 -5.95
N ASP A 87 -6.47 -9.82 -4.71
CA ASP A 87 -7.44 -9.51 -3.65
C ASP A 87 -7.75 -8.01 -3.68
N ASP A 88 -9.03 -7.66 -3.85
CA ASP A 88 -9.50 -6.28 -4.03
C ASP A 88 -9.74 -5.54 -2.70
N PHE A 89 -9.48 -6.17 -1.55
CA PHE A 89 -9.73 -5.61 -0.24
C PHE A 89 -8.83 -4.41 0.10
N LEU A 90 -9.45 -3.32 0.55
CA LEU A 90 -8.77 -2.12 1.07
C LEU A 90 -9.30 -1.78 2.47
N LEU A 91 -8.48 -1.12 3.31
CA LEU A 91 -8.93 -0.70 4.64
C LEU A 91 -10.09 0.30 4.62
N ALA A 92 -10.25 1.12 3.58
CA ALA A 92 -11.44 1.94 3.41
C ALA A 92 -12.74 1.12 3.44
N ASP A 93 -12.72 -0.15 3.02
CA ASP A 93 -13.88 -1.04 3.13
C ASP A 93 -14.24 -1.33 4.60
N ILE A 94 -13.27 -1.37 5.51
CA ILE A 94 -13.52 -1.55 6.95
C ILE A 94 -14.09 -0.27 7.55
N TYR A 95 -13.40 0.86 7.38
CA TYR A 95 -13.74 2.09 8.07
C TYR A 95 -15.12 2.63 7.67
N ASN A 96 -15.56 2.37 6.43
CA ASN A 96 -16.85 2.79 5.89
C ASN A 96 -17.92 1.68 5.89
N ASP A 97 -17.66 0.54 6.54
CA ASP A 97 -18.56 -0.62 6.59
C ASP A 97 -19.05 -1.13 5.22
N LEU A 98 -18.12 -1.23 4.27
CA LEU A 98 -18.39 -1.65 2.91
C LEU A 98 -17.97 -3.10 2.68
N PRO A 99 -18.64 -3.83 1.76
CA PRO A 99 -18.14 -5.11 1.27
C PRO A 99 -16.71 -4.97 0.72
N SER A 100 -15.92 -6.05 0.83
CA SER A 100 -14.56 -6.04 0.27
C SER A 100 -14.57 -5.74 -1.24
N GLY A 101 -13.68 -4.84 -1.65
CA GLY A 101 -13.50 -4.38 -3.03
C GLY A 101 -14.39 -3.21 -3.43
N THR A 102 -15.26 -2.71 -2.55
CA THR A 102 -16.12 -1.56 -2.89
C THR A 102 -15.31 -0.29 -3.05
N ALA A 103 -14.35 -0.01 -2.15
CA ALA A 103 -13.47 1.13 -2.25
C ALA A 103 -12.60 1.08 -3.52
N LEU A 104 -12.02 -0.09 -3.81
CA LEU A 104 -11.25 -0.27 -5.04
C LEU A 104 -12.11 -0.03 -6.28
N ALA A 105 -13.31 -0.60 -6.32
CA ALA A 105 -14.23 -0.39 -7.43
C ALA A 105 -14.65 1.08 -7.61
N GLN A 106 -14.71 1.87 -6.53
CA GLN A 106 -14.91 3.31 -6.63
C GLN A 106 -13.72 3.98 -7.30
N ALA A 107 -12.49 3.68 -6.87
CA ALA A 107 -11.28 4.26 -7.47
C ALA A 107 -11.19 3.98 -8.97
N LEU A 108 -11.40 2.72 -9.38
CA LEU A 108 -11.31 2.30 -10.79
C LEU A 108 -12.28 3.04 -11.73
N ARG A 109 -13.38 3.62 -11.23
CA ARG A 109 -14.29 4.45 -12.04
C ARG A 109 -13.68 5.79 -12.45
N TYR A 110 -12.72 6.26 -11.66
CA TYR A 110 -12.06 7.55 -11.85
C TYR A 110 -10.64 7.39 -12.39
N ILE A 111 -10.18 6.17 -12.68
CA ILE A 111 -8.93 5.94 -13.40
C ILE A 111 -9.20 6.07 -14.90
N ASP A 112 -8.38 6.85 -15.59
CA ASP A 112 -8.45 7.07 -17.02
C ASP A 112 -8.09 5.78 -17.79
N LYS A 113 -8.41 5.75 -19.07
CA LYS A 113 -8.21 4.60 -19.97
C LYS A 113 -6.75 4.18 -20.12
N ASN A 114 -5.81 5.03 -19.74
CA ASN A 114 -4.39 4.68 -19.68
C ASN A 114 -4.05 3.73 -18.52
N ASN A 115 -5.03 3.39 -17.66
CA ASN A 115 -4.90 2.50 -16.49
C ASN A 115 -3.82 2.97 -15.52
N LYS A 116 -3.61 4.27 -15.41
CA LYS A 116 -2.56 4.86 -14.58
C LYS A 116 -3.04 6.11 -13.89
N ASP A 117 -3.51 7.08 -14.66
CA ASP A 117 -3.81 8.41 -14.14
C ASP A 117 -5.29 8.52 -13.77
N TYR A 118 -5.61 9.39 -12.83
CA TYR A 118 -6.99 9.70 -12.52
C TYR A 118 -7.55 10.74 -13.48
N ILE A 119 -8.83 10.62 -13.84
CA ILE A 119 -9.56 11.70 -14.48
C ILE A 119 -9.67 12.88 -13.50
N LYS A 120 -9.72 14.10 -14.03
CA LYS A 120 -9.91 15.30 -13.21
C LYS A 120 -11.28 15.23 -12.52
N LEU A 121 -11.28 15.18 -11.19
CA LEU A 121 -12.49 15.23 -10.38
C LEU A 121 -12.82 16.67 -9.99
N ASP A 122 -14.11 16.96 -9.85
CA ASP A 122 -14.56 18.17 -9.18
C ASP A 122 -14.50 18.01 -7.64
N SER A 123 -14.79 19.10 -6.92
CA SER A 123 -14.74 19.08 -5.46
C SER A 123 -15.81 18.19 -4.82
N SER A 124 -16.99 18.05 -5.43
CA SER A 124 -18.05 17.17 -4.93
C SER A 124 -17.65 15.70 -5.04
N ASP A 125 -17.16 15.28 -6.21
CA ASP A 125 -16.70 13.93 -6.46
C ASP A 125 -15.54 13.58 -5.54
N PHE A 126 -14.55 14.47 -5.40
CA PHE A 126 -13.42 14.27 -4.50
C PHE A 126 -13.87 14.07 -3.04
N ASN A 127 -14.83 14.87 -2.57
CA ASN A 127 -15.35 14.77 -1.21
C ASN A 127 -16.20 13.52 -0.97
N SER A 128 -16.70 12.88 -2.04
CA SER A 128 -17.46 11.63 -1.98
C SER A 128 -16.58 10.37 -1.96
N LEU A 129 -15.26 10.51 -2.21
CA LEU A 129 -14.33 9.40 -2.16
C LEU A 129 -14.23 8.84 -0.74
N TYR A 130 -14.30 7.51 -0.63
CA TYR A 130 -14.06 6.84 0.64
C TYR A 130 -12.66 7.15 1.14
N ASN A 131 -12.55 7.18 2.46
CA ASN A 131 -11.29 7.43 3.17
C ASN A 131 -11.12 6.46 4.33
N TRP A 132 -9.97 6.49 4.99
CA TRP A 132 -9.63 5.60 6.10
C TRP A 132 -8.74 6.30 7.13
N ILE A 133 -8.56 5.69 8.31
CA ILE A 133 -7.62 6.19 9.30
C ILE A 133 -6.23 5.65 8.96
N HIS A 134 -5.33 6.53 8.55
CA HIS A 134 -3.98 6.15 8.13
C HIS A 134 -3.14 5.64 9.30
N ASP A 135 -2.82 4.34 9.30
CA ASP A 135 -1.85 3.73 10.22
C ASP A 135 -0.46 3.65 9.56
N GLU A 136 0.45 4.55 9.97
CA GLU A 136 1.83 4.60 9.46
C GLU A 136 2.63 3.33 9.75
N SER A 137 2.26 2.58 10.79
CA SER A 137 2.93 1.33 11.17
C SER A 137 2.46 0.12 10.36
N LYS A 138 1.41 0.28 9.54
CA LYS A 138 0.77 -0.78 8.72
C LYS A 138 0.16 -1.94 9.51
N LEU A 139 0.14 -1.90 10.84
CA LEU A 139 -0.37 -2.98 11.67
C LEU A 139 -1.83 -3.32 11.32
N THR A 140 -2.70 -2.32 11.18
CA THR A 140 -4.11 -2.58 10.87
C THR A 140 -4.30 -3.23 9.49
N THR A 141 -3.46 -2.87 8.51
CA THR A 141 -3.53 -3.42 7.14
C THR A 141 -3.15 -4.90 7.16
N VAL A 142 -2.00 -5.22 7.74
CA VAL A 142 -1.49 -6.59 7.80
C VAL A 142 -2.39 -7.50 8.64
N TYR A 143 -2.84 -7.00 9.80
CA TYR A 143 -3.79 -7.73 10.64
C TYR A 143 -5.07 -8.08 9.88
N ALA A 144 -5.68 -7.09 9.21
CA ALA A 144 -6.91 -7.30 8.46
C ALA A 144 -6.76 -8.32 7.34
N GLN A 145 -5.68 -8.22 6.54
CA GLN A 145 -5.42 -9.09 5.41
C GLN A 145 -5.21 -10.55 5.84
N MET A 146 -4.36 -10.80 6.85
CA MET A 146 -4.11 -12.16 7.36
C MET A 146 -5.40 -12.79 7.91
N HIS A 147 -6.19 -12.03 8.67
CA HIS A 147 -7.43 -12.54 9.25
C HIS A 147 -8.54 -12.77 8.23
N LYS A 148 -8.68 -11.89 7.22
CA LYS A 148 -9.60 -12.09 6.11
C LYS A 148 -9.29 -13.40 5.39
N LEU A 149 -8.04 -13.60 4.95
CA LEU A 149 -7.64 -14.80 4.22
C LEU A 149 -7.86 -16.08 5.04
N ALA A 150 -7.43 -16.08 6.30
CA ALA A 150 -7.59 -17.23 7.17
C ALA A 150 -9.07 -17.57 7.47
N LEU A 151 -9.98 -16.59 7.46
CA LEU A 151 -11.42 -16.83 7.58
C LEU A 151 -12.04 -17.38 6.30
N GLU A 152 -11.63 -16.86 5.14
CA GLU A 152 -12.13 -17.30 3.83
C GLU A 152 -11.64 -18.71 3.48
N HIS A 153 -10.47 -19.08 4.01
CA HIS A 153 -9.76 -20.32 3.72
C HIS A 153 -9.24 -21.03 4.99
N PRO A 154 -10.14 -21.48 5.89
CA PRO A 154 -9.75 -21.99 7.21
C PRO A 154 -9.00 -23.33 7.19
N LYS A 155 -8.88 -23.98 6.03
CA LYS A 155 -8.19 -25.26 5.83
C LYS A 155 -6.91 -25.14 5.00
N ASP A 156 -6.60 -23.94 4.51
CA ASP A 156 -5.40 -23.67 3.73
C ASP A 156 -4.32 -23.05 4.61
N GLU A 157 -3.08 -23.17 4.18
CA GLU A 157 -1.91 -22.55 4.82
C GLU A 157 -1.38 -21.40 3.99
N PHE A 158 -0.85 -20.39 4.65
CA PHE A 158 -0.41 -19.14 4.04
C PHE A 158 1.03 -18.80 4.44
N ASN A 159 1.89 -18.58 3.45
CA ASN A 159 3.13 -17.82 3.61
C ASN A 159 2.82 -16.37 3.26
N PHE A 160 2.70 -15.50 4.26
CA PHE A 160 2.32 -14.11 4.09
C PHE A 160 3.55 -13.21 4.01
N TYR A 161 3.93 -12.83 2.80
CA TYR A 161 5.06 -11.97 2.49
C TYR A 161 4.63 -10.49 2.46
N PHE A 162 4.98 -9.78 3.53
CA PHE A 162 4.83 -8.32 3.62
C PHE A 162 6.09 -7.66 3.05
N MET A 163 5.93 -6.92 1.95
CA MET A 163 7.05 -6.29 1.23
C MET A 163 6.93 -4.77 1.30
N ASP A 164 7.95 -4.13 1.86
CA ASP A 164 8.02 -2.68 2.08
C ASP A 164 9.47 -2.21 1.86
N ASP A 165 9.67 -0.95 1.48
CA ASP A 165 11.01 -0.39 1.31
C ASP A 165 11.56 0.19 2.62
N ARG A 166 10.67 0.53 3.55
CA ARG A 166 10.99 1.23 4.79
C ARG A 166 11.36 0.27 5.92
N ARG A 167 12.63 0.35 6.32
CA ARG A 167 13.17 -0.45 7.41
C ARG A 167 12.51 -0.16 8.75
N ASP A 168 12.18 1.10 9.04
CA ASP A 168 11.56 1.49 10.30
C ASP A 168 10.16 0.87 10.49
N ILE A 169 9.38 0.77 9.41
CA ILE A 169 8.09 0.06 9.41
C ILE A 169 8.31 -1.45 9.60
N LEU A 170 9.26 -2.03 8.88
CA LEU A 170 9.55 -3.47 8.96
C LEU A 170 10.05 -3.90 10.35
N ASP A 171 10.99 -3.15 10.93
CA ASP A 171 11.55 -3.40 12.26
C ASP A 171 10.44 -3.31 13.33
N GLU A 172 9.61 -2.26 13.30
CA GLU A 172 8.52 -2.06 14.27
C GLU A 172 7.45 -3.15 14.16
N LEU A 173 7.00 -3.46 12.95
CA LEU A 173 5.95 -4.44 12.71
C LEU A 173 6.42 -5.87 13.03
N HIS A 174 7.66 -6.21 12.66
CA HIS A 174 8.26 -7.50 13.00
C HIS A 174 8.39 -7.68 14.51
N ALA A 175 8.92 -6.67 15.22
CA ALA A 175 9.02 -6.69 16.67
C ALA A 175 7.64 -6.83 17.34
N TYR A 176 6.62 -6.15 16.81
CA TYR A 176 5.25 -6.24 17.31
C TYR A 176 4.69 -7.67 17.20
N PHE A 177 4.79 -8.29 16.02
CA PHE A 177 4.28 -9.66 15.84
C PHE A 177 5.13 -10.72 16.54
N LEU A 178 6.42 -10.48 16.73
CA LEU A 178 7.29 -11.37 17.50
C LEU A 178 6.89 -11.37 18.98
N LYS A 179 6.54 -10.20 19.52
CA LYS A 179 6.01 -10.03 20.88
C LYS A 179 4.58 -10.58 21.01
N HIS A 180 3.79 -10.53 19.93
CA HIS A 180 2.37 -10.88 19.94
C HIS A 180 1.98 -11.89 18.83
N PRO A 181 2.56 -13.11 18.81
CA PRO A 181 2.30 -14.08 17.73
C PRO A 181 0.84 -14.57 17.71
N GLN A 182 0.09 -14.39 18.80
CA GLN A 182 -1.35 -14.64 18.88
C GLN A 182 -2.21 -13.64 18.07
N MET A 183 -1.59 -12.60 17.52
CA MET A 183 -2.22 -11.69 16.57
C MET A 183 -2.18 -12.22 15.13
N ILE A 184 -1.49 -13.33 14.88
CA ILE A 184 -1.42 -14.00 13.58
C ILE A 184 -2.22 -15.32 13.66
N PRO A 185 -3.12 -15.63 12.70
CA PRO A 185 -3.79 -16.93 12.61
C PRO A 185 -2.79 -18.11 12.57
N PHE A 186 -3.12 -19.23 13.21
CA PHE A 186 -2.23 -20.40 13.25
C PHE A 186 -1.86 -20.96 11.86
N ASN A 187 -2.74 -20.81 10.88
CA ASN A 187 -2.53 -21.25 9.51
C ASN A 187 -1.77 -20.22 8.64
N VAL A 188 -1.25 -19.15 9.25
CA VAL A 188 -0.47 -18.10 8.58
C VAL A 188 0.94 -18.07 9.17
N THR A 189 1.94 -17.98 8.30
CA THR A 189 3.33 -17.66 8.64
C THR A 189 3.64 -16.27 8.08
N PHE A 190 4.01 -15.32 8.92
CA PHE A 190 4.33 -13.96 8.53
C PHE A 190 5.82 -13.83 8.15
N HIS A 191 6.09 -13.20 7.02
CA HIS A 191 7.42 -12.93 6.49
C HIS A 191 7.53 -11.45 6.14
N ALA A 192 8.27 -10.68 6.93
CA ALA A 192 8.64 -9.31 6.57
C ALA A 192 9.86 -9.33 5.64
N LYS A 193 9.79 -8.57 4.55
CA LYS A 193 10.84 -8.49 3.52
C LYS A 193 11.05 -7.05 3.10
N GLN A 194 12.31 -6.59 3.11
CA GLN A 194 12.65 -5.29 2.55
C GLN A 194 12.92 -5.42 1.05
N TYR A 195 12.29 -4.56 0.25
CA TYR A 195 12.57 -4.44 -1.18
C TYR A 195 12.52 -2.97 -1.61
N ARG A 196 13.56 -2.51 -2.31
CA ARG A 196 13.76 -1.07 -2.65
C ARG A 196 13.97 -0.84 -4.15
N GLY A 197 13.70 -1.85 -4.98
CA GLY A 197 14.09 -1.88 -6.39
C GLY A 197 15.43 -2.59 -6.64
N THR A 198 15.81 -2.69 -7.92
CA THR A 198 17.04 -3.37 -8.37
C THR A 198 18.28 -2.48 -8.30
N VAL A 199 18.10 -1.16 -8.24
CA VAL A 199 19.19 -0.19 -8.18
C VAL A 199 18.91 0.92 -7.17
N ASP A 200 19.98 1.46 -6.59
CA ASP A 200 19.90 2.61 -5.69
C ASP A 200 19.85 3.95 -6.46
N LYS A 201 19.82 5.06 -5.71
CA LYS A 201 19.78 6.43 -6.26
C LYS A 201 20.99 6.80 -7.12
N ASP A 202 22.12 6.10 -6.93
CA ASP A 202 23.38 6.34 -7.63
C ASP A 202 23.51 5.37 -8.83
N GLY A 203 22.50 4.52 -9.06
CA GLY A 203 22.45 3.56 -10.17
C GLY A 203 23.19 2.25 -9.89
N HIS A 204 23.68 2.04 -8.66
CA HIS A 204 24.34 0.78 -8.29
C HIS A 204 23.31 -0.31 -8.04
N LYS A 205 23.64 -1.55 -8.40
CA LYS A 205 22.79 -2.71 -8.11
C LYS A 205 22.64 -2.87 -6.58
N ILE A 206 21.41 -3.06 -6.12
CA ILE A 206 21.12 -3.40 -4.72
C ILE A 206 21.33 -4.89 -4.53
N ASP A 207 22.24 -5.25 -3.63
CA ASP A 207 22.55 -6.64 -3.24
C ASP A 207 22.71 -6.73 -1.70
N PRO A 208 21.95 -7.60 -1.00
CA PRO A 208 20.92 -8.48 -1.54
C PRO A 208 19.71 -7.70 -2.07
N LEU A 209 19.09 -8.20 -3.14
CA LEU A 209 17.87 -7.60 -3.74
C LEU A 209 16.72 -7.52 -2.72
N ILE A 210 16.64 -8.51 -1.84
CA ILE A 210 15.63 -8.63 -0.78
C ILE A 210 16.35 -8.86 0.54
N VAL A 211 16.03 -8.07 1.57
CA VAL A 211 16.49 -8.32 2.94
C VAL A 211 15.38 -9.02 3.72
N ASP A 212 15.69 -10.19 4.25
CA ASP A 212 14.73 -11.05 4.93
C ASP A 212 14.78 -10.91 6.45
N TYR A 213 13.60 -10.90 7.07
CA TYR A 213 13.42 -11.06 8.52
C TYR A 213 13.08 -12.50 8.85
N SER A 214 13.38 -12.94 10.08
CA SER A 214 13.02 -14.28 10.54
C SER A 214 11.49 -14.48 10.49
N PRO A 215 10.99 -15.58 9.90
CA PRO A 215 9.55 -15.85 9.82
C PRO A 215 8.89 -15.99 11.20
N ILE A 216 7.64 -15.54 11.32
CA ILE A 216 6.85 -15.65 12.56
C ILE A 216 5.62 -16.51 12.29
N LYS A 217 5.58 -17.70 12.89
CA LYS A 217 4.40 -18.58 12.81
C LYS A 217 3.32 -18.05 13.75
N GLY A 218 2.11 -17.88 13.23
CA GLY A 218 0.97 -17.48 14.07
C GLY A 218 0.59 -18.55 15.09
N THR A 219 0.11 -18.09 16.25
CA THR A 219 -0.31 -18.99 17.34
C THR A 219 -1.79 -18.86 17.66
N ARG A 220 -2.53 -17.97 16.99
CA ARG A 220 -3.96 -17.80 17.23
C ARG A 220 -4.73 -19.00 16.68
N ALA A 221 -5.34 -19.78 17.58
CA ALA A 221 -6.05 -21.01 17.23
C ALA A 221 -7.16 -20.84 16.16
N LYS A 222 -7.77 -19.64 16.06
CA LYS A 222 -8.77 -19.32 15.03
C LYS A 222 -8.58 -17.90 14.56
N ALA A 223 -8.79 -17.67 13.26
CA ALA A 223 -8.87 -16.32 12.73
C ALA A 223 -9.95 -15.50 13.45
N ASP A 224 -9.68 -14.21 13.63
CA ASP A 224 -10.60 -13.27 14.24
C ASP A 224 -11.82 -13.04 13.36
N LYS A 225 -12.94 -13.67 13.72
CA LYS A 225 -14.23 -13.51 13.01
C LYS A 225 -14.70 -12.06 12.94
N HIS A 226 -14.25 -11.22 13.87
CA HIS A 226 -14.63 -9.82 14.00
C HIS A 226 -13.48 -8.88 13.62
N TYR A 227 -12.52 -9.32 12.79
CA TYR A 227 -11.31 -8.54 12.46
C TYR A 227 -11.62 -7.11 12.00
N ARG A 228 -12.75 -6.90 11.32
CA ARG A 228 -13.21 -5.56 10.91
C ARG A 228 -13.45 -4.64 12.11
N GLN A 229 -14.16 -5.13 13.12
CA GLN A 229 -14.39 -4.39 14.37
C GLN A 229 -13.10 -4.24 15.17
N THR A 230 -12.25 -5.28 15.19
CA THR A 230 -10.97 -5.22 15.88
C THR A 230 -10.06 -4.15 15.29
N VAL A 231 -9.98 -4.00 13.97
CA VAL A 231 -9.22 -2.92 13.31
C VAL A 231 -9.70 -1.55 13.75
N LYS A 232 -11.02 -1.31 13.77
CA LYS A 232 -11.56 -0.03 14.27
C LYS A 232 -11.22 0.19 15.75
N THR A 233 -11.24 -0.88 16.54
CA THR A 233 -10.88 -0.85 17.96
C THR A 233 -9.40 -0.52 18.15
N MET A 234 -8.50 -1.07 17.33
CA MET A 234 -7.07 -0.73 17.33
C MET A 234 -6.85 0.76 17.08
N ALA A 235 -7.53 1.31 16.06
CA ALA A 235 -7.47 2.73 15.75
C ALA A 235 -8.02 3.60 16.90
N ALA A 236 -9.17 3.22 17.47
CA ALA A 236 -9.78 3.93 18.59
C ALA A 236 -8.86 3.99 19.83
N VAL A 237 -8.29 2.84 20.23
CA VAL A 237 -7.30 2.79 21.33
C VAL A 237 -6.10 3.67 21.03
N THR A 238 -5.57 3.59 19.80
CA THR A 238 -4.39 4.34 19.41
C THR A 238 -4.63 5.86 19.46
N ILE A 239 -5.81 6.32 19.00
CA ILE A 239 -6.22 7.73 19.11
C ILE A 239 -6.20 8.18 20.57
N GLU A 240 -6.85 7.42 21.46
CA GLU A 240 -6.92 7.77 22.88
C GLU A 240 -5.55 7.75 23.56
N GLU A 241 -4.69 6.77 23.25
CA GLU A 241 -3.34 6.67 23.82
C GLU A 241 -2.40 7.77 23.32
N MET A 242 -2.53 8.20 22.06
CA MET A 242 -1.78 9.34 21.53
C MET A 242 -2.20 10.64 22.23
N VAL A 243 -3.50 10.84 22.44
CA VAL A 243 -4.04 12.02 23.14
C VAL A 243 -3.58 12.05 24.60
N LYS A 244 -3.57 10.91 25.30
CA LYS A 244 -3.03 10.81 26.68
C LYS A 244 -1.55 11.18 26.78
N GLN A 245 -0.82 11.12 25.67
CA GLN A 245 0.60 11.49 25.59
C GLN A 245 0.81 12.88 24.98
N ASP A 246 -0.24 13.71 24.95
CA ASP A 246 -0.24 15.07 24.40
C ASP A 246 0.21 15.11 22.92
N ILE A 247 -0.10 14.05 22.15
CA ILE A 247 0.14 14.00 20.71
C ILE A 247 -1.16 14.38 19.98
N ASP A 248 -1.17 15.59 19.45
CA ASP A 248 -2.30 16.10 18.68
C ASP A 248 -2.51 15.33 17.38
N ILE A 249 -3.76 14.92 17.18
CA ILE A 249 -4.24 14.34 15.92
C ILE A 249 -5.10 15.40 15.23
N VAL A 250 -4.65 15.90 14.10
CA VAL A 250 -5.30 17.04 13.42
C VAL A 250 -6.10 16.60 12.20
N SER A 251 -7.13 17.37 11.86
CA SER A 251 -7.94 17.18 10.64
C SER A 251 -8.10 18.51 9.91
N SER A 252 -8.13 18.46 8.58
CA SER A 252 -8.45 19.65 7.77
C SER A 252 -9.87 20.19 8.01
N LYS A 253 -10.76 19.35 8.57
CA LYS A 253 -12.18 19.65 8.81
C LYS A 253 -12.51 20.00 10.26
N ALA A 254 -11.55 19.87 11.18
CA ALA A 254 -11.76 20.11 12.60
C ALA A 254 -10.99 21.35 13.09
N THR A 255 -11.61 22.12 13.99
CA THR A 255 -10.96 23.25 14.67
C THR A 255 -10.22 22.83 15.94
N ARG A 256 -10.44 21.59 16.40
CA ARG A 256 -9.81 21.00 17.59
C ARG A 256 -9.18 19.65 17.22
N PRO A 257 -8.15 19.20 17.97
CA PRO A 257 -7.60 17.86 17.80
C PRO A 257 -8.69 16.78 17.93
N ILE A 258 -8.56 15.73 17.12
CA ILE A 258 -9.39 14.53 17.20
C ILE A 258 -8.93 13.72 18.41
N THR A 259 -9.87 13.44 19.31
CA THR A 259 -9.60 12.73 20.57
C THR A 259 -10.31 11.37 20.67
N THR A 260 -11.23 11.08 19.75
CA THR A 260 -12.02 9.84 19.75
C THR A 260 -12.24 9.34 18.33
N TYR A 261 -12.54 8.04 18.21
CA TYR A 261 -12.91 7.43 16.93
C TYR A 261 -14.17 8.07 16.32
N ALA A 262 -15.17 8.43 17.15
CA ALA A 262 -16.40 9.07 16.67
C ALA A 262 -16.12 10.42 16.00
N GLN A 263 -15.19 11.22 16.55
CA GLN A 263 -14.74 12.47 15.92
C GLN A 263 -13.98 12.23 14.62
N ALA A 264 -13.14 11.18 14.55
CA ALA A 264 -12.50 10.77 13.30
C ALA A 264 -13.55 10.44 12.22
N GLN A 265 -14.60 9.69 12.58
CA GLN A 265 -15.70 9.36 11.67
C GLN A 265 -16.48 10.61 11.21
N GLN A 266 -16.75 11.57 12.11
CA GLN A 266 -17.38 12.85 11.75
C GLN A 266 -16.54 13.65 10.75
N CYS A 267 -15.22 13.50 10.79
CA CYS A 267 -14.29 14.12 9.83
C CYS A 267 -14.11 13.28 8.54
N ASN A 268 -14.93 12.24 8.32
CA ASN A 268 -14.76 11.27 7.22
C ASN A 268 -13.34 10.67 7.20
N PHE A 269 -12.80 10.39 8.39
CA PHE A 269 -11.46 9.86 8.61
C PHE A 269 -10.33 10.71 7.99
N ASP A 270 -10.60 11.96 7.61
CA ASP A 270 -9.61 12.93 7.15
C ASP A 270 -8.83 13.43 8.36
N MET A 271 -7.71 12.78 8.70
CA MET A 271 -6.92 13.08 9.89
C MET A 271 -5.45 12.75 9.68
N SER A 272 -4.59 13.31 10.54
CA SER A 272 -3.17 12.94 10.57
C SER A 272 -2.98 11.46 10.91
N PRO A 273 -1.90 10.83 10.44
CA PRO A 273 -1.68 9.41 10.65
C PRO A 273 -1.48 9.04 12.12
N ILE A 274 -1.76 7.77 12.43
CA ILE A 274 -1.56 7.14 13.75
C ILE A 274 -0.53 6.01 13.65
N LYS A 275 -0.04 5.50 14.78
CA LYS A 275 0.95 4.41 14.84
C LYS A 275 0.47 3.26 15.70
N CYS A 276 -0.36 2.38 15.13
CA CYS A 276 -1.01 1.32 15.90
C CYS A 276 -0.01 0.35 16.53
N ALA A 277 1.07 -0.04 15.85
CA ALA A 277 2.08 -0.94 16.41
C ALA A 277 2.73 -0.41 17.69
N ARG A 278 2.83 0.91 17.83
CA ARG A 278 3.40 1.55 19.02
C ARG A 278 2.43 1.59 20.20
N TYR A 279 1.17 1.91 19.96
CA TYR A 279 0.22 2.28 21.02
C TYR A 279 -0.84 1.21 21.32
N TYR A 280 -1.17 0.34 20.38
CA TYR A 280 -2.13 -0.73 20.62
C TYR A 280 -1.45 -1.93 21.29
N GLN A 281 -2.08 -2.49 22.32
CA GLN A 281 -1.72 -3.79 22.89
C GLN A 281 -2.88 -4.77 22.68
N PRO A 282 -2.63 -6.06 22.35
CA PRO A 282 -3.69 -7.04 22.16
C PRO A 282 -4.65 -7.12 23.35
N GLY A 283 -5.94 -6.92 23.09
CA GLY A 283 -6.98 -6.93 24.13
C GLY A 283 -7.28 -5.58 24.79
N ALA A 284 -6.51 -4.54 24.48
CA ALA A 284 -6.82 -3.17 24.89
C ALA A 284 -8.19 -2.74 24.34
N ARG A 285 -8.92 -1.97 25.16
CA ARG A 285 -10.26 -1.45 24.83
C ARG A 285 -10.25 0.08 24.96
N PRO A 286 -10.85 0.80 24.01
CA PRO A 286 -11.00 2.25 24.11
C PRO A 286 -12.08 2.59 25.14
N ALA A 287 -11.97 3.77 25.75
CA ALA A 287 -13.02 4.37 26.56
C ALA A 287 -14.27 4.67 25.71
N TYR A 288 -14.06 5.05 24.44
CA TYR A 288 -15.13 5.35 23.49
C TYR A 288 -15.07 4.35 22.31
N PRO A 289 -15.67 3.15 22.46
CA PRO A 289 -15.59 2.14 21.42
C PRO A 289 -16.31 2.55 20.13
N PRO A 290 -15.77 2.18 18.96
CA PRO A 290 -16.47 2.35 17.69
C PRO A 290 -17.78 1.57 17.71
N GLU A 291 -18.80 2.10 17.05
CA GLU A 291 -20.10 1.43 16.95
C GLU A 291 -19.92 0.01 16.39
N ALA A 292 -20.51 -0.96 17.09
CA ALA A 292 -20.42 -2.35 16.68
C ALA A 292 -21.31 -2.60 15.46
N LEU A 293 -20.77 -3.30 14.47
CA LEU A 293 -21.57 -3.80 13.36
C LEU A 293 -22.69 -4.71 13.88
N SER A 294 -23.92 -4.50 13.40
CA SER A 294 -24.99 -5.46 13.66
C SER A 294 -24.63 -6.82 13.05
N SER A 295 -25.03 -7.92 13.71
CA SER A 295 -24.75 -9.28 13.25
C SER A 295 -25.27 -9.56 11.83
N LYS A 296 -26.35 -8.89 11.42
CA LYS A 296 -26.88 -8.94 10.05
C LYS A 296 -25.94 -8.25 9.05
N LYS A 297 -25.47 -7.05 9.37
CA LYS A 297 -24.54 -6.28 8.52
C LYS A 297 -23.20 -7.01 8.40
N GLU A 298 -22.68 -7.54 9.50
CA GLU A 298 -21.44 -8.33 9.51
C GLU A 298 -21.54 -9.58 8.61
N LYS A 299 -22.66 -10.32 8.67
CA LYS A 299 -22.89 -11.45 7.76
C LYS A 299 -22.89 -11.00 6.30
N GLN A 300 -23.53 -9.88 5.97
CA GLN A 300 -23.57 -9.34 4.60
C GLN A 300 -22.17 -8.99 4.09
N LEU A 301 -21.33 -8.38 4.93
CA LEU A 301 -19.96 -8.00 4.58
C LEU A 301 -19.05 -9.23 4.35
N ASN A 302 -19.34 -10.36 4.97
CA ASN A 302 -18.55 -11.59 4.86
C ASN A 302 -19.00 -12.54 3.73
N ILE A 303 -20.08 -12.23 2.99
CA ILE A 303 -20.69 -13.18 2.02
C ILE A 303 -19.96 -13.24 0.65
N LYS A 304 -19.04 -12.33 0.34
CA LYS A 304 -18.30 -12.35 -0.94
C LYS A 304 -17.17 -13.39 -0.89
N LYS A 305 -17.52 -14.68 -0.95
CA LYS A 305 -16.54 -15.74 -1.22
C LYS A 305 -15.87 -15.42 -2.55
N MET A 306 -14.53 -15.34 -2.58
CA MET A 306 -13.78 -15.36 -3.82
C MET A 306 -14.37 -16.46 -4.71
N PRO A 307 -14.74 -16.17 -5.97
CA PRO A 307 -15.26 -17.18 -6.86
C PRO A 307 -14.22 -18.30 -6.91
N PRO A 308 -14.61 -19.58 -6.70
CA PRO A 308 -13.67 -20.69 -6.79
C PRO A 308 -12.97 -20.56 -8.14
N SER A 309 -11.64 -20.47 -8.13
CA SER A 309 -10.85 -20.24 -9.34
C SER A 309 -11.31 -21.28 -10.35
N LYS A 310 -12.07 -20.86 -11.38
CA LYS A 310 -12.39 -21.74 -12.50
C LYS A 310 -11.05 -21.93 -13.17
N SER A 311 -10.35 -23.01 -12.81
CA SER A 311 -9.16 -23.45 -13.52
C SER A 311 -9.56 -23.47 -14.97
N LYS A 312 -9.02 -22.54 -15.77
CA LYS A 312 -9.21 -22.55 -17.22
C LYS A 312 -8.88 -23.98 -17.65
N LYS A 313 -9.91 -24.73 -18.07
CA LYS A 313 -9.72 -26.00 -18.75
C LYS A 313 -8.70 -25.71 -19.84
N GLU A 314 -7.52 -26.29 -19.73
CA GLU A 314 -6.49 -26.25 -20.76
C GLU A 314 -7.17 -26.54 -22.09
N ARG A 315 -7.32 -25.49 -22.90
CA ARG A 315 -7.76 -25.63 -24.27
C ARG A 315 -6.55 -26.24 -24.95
N LYS A 316 -6.55 -27.57 -25.09
CA LYS A 316 -5.59 -28.30 -25.93
C LYS A 316 -5.67 -27.71 -27.34
N GLU A 317 -4.80 -26.76 -27.65
CA GLU A 317 -4.51 -26.39 -29.02
C GLU A 317 -3.79 -27.58 -29.65
N LYS A 318 -4.55 -28.36 -30.42
CA LYS A 318 -4.00 -29.29 -31.40
C LYS A 318 -3.40 -28.45 -32.53
N THR A 319 -2.11 -28.14 -32.42
CA THR A 319 -1.32 -27.64 -33.54
C THR A 319 -1.01 -28.82 -34.45
N THR A 320 -1.88 -29.07 -35.42
CA THR A 320 -1.59 -29.98 -36.53
C THR A 320 -0.63 -29.27 -37.47
N TYR A 321 0.67 -29.58 -37.36
CA TYR A 321 1.63 -29.33 -38.43
C TYR A 321 1.45 -30.39 -39.51
N GLN A 322 0.98 -30.00 -40.68
CA GLN A 322 1.18 -30.76 -41.92
C GLN A 322 2.24 -30.04 -42.77
N GLN A 323 3.38 -30.69 -42.94
CA GLN A 323 4.30 -30.46 -44.05
C GLN A 323 3.98 -31.48 -45.15
N ALA A 324 3.86 -31.02 -46.40
CA ALA A 324 4.56 -31.53 -47.59
C ALA A 324 3.94 -30.98 -48.90
N GLU A 325 4.68 -30.07 -49.54
CA GLU A 325 5.19 -30.12 -50.94
C GLU A 325 4.22 -30.30 -52.16
N PRO A 326 4.68 -29.93 -53.38
CA PRO A 326 3.87 -29.31 -54.43
C PRO A 326 3.55 -30.21 -55.63
N SER A 327 2.52 -29.85 -56.42
CA SER A 327 2.46 -30.23 -57.83
C SER A 327 1.50 -29.39 -58.68
N SER A 328 2.02 -29.09 -59.86
CA SER A 328 1.52 -28.47 -61.10
C SER A 328 0.15 -28.86 -61.69
N SER A 329 -0.42 -27.87 -62.39
CA SER A 329 -0.98 -27.90 -63.77
C SER A 329 -2.49 -28.04 -64.08
N SER A 330 -2.93 -27.09 -64.92
CA SER A 330 -3.86 -27.19 -66.08
C SER A 330 -5.38 -26.92 -65.93
N SER A 331 -5.75 -25.68 -66.30
CA SER A 331 -6.73 -25.23 -67.33
C SER A 331 -8.04 -26.00 -67.63
N LYS A 332 -9.18 -25.28 -67.54
CA LYS A 332 -10.17 -24.93 -68.62
C LYS A 332 -11.49 -24.45 -67.95
N ALA A 333 -11.84 -23.17 -68.04
CA ALA A 333 -12.67 -22.51 -69.07
C ALA A 333 -14.20 -22.70 -68.91
N SER A 334 -14.92 -21.64 -68.52
CA SER A 334 -16.17 -21.17 -69.16
C SER A 334 -16.62 -19.79 -68.64
N ILE A 335 -17.08 -18.98 -69.59
CA ILE A 335 -17.62 -17.58 -69.63
C ILE A 335 -19.18 -17.68 -69.66
N PRO A 336 -20.07 -16.67 -69.40
CA PRO A 336 -19.97 -15.21 -69.61
C PRO A 336 -20.52 -14.20 -68.54
N THR A 337 -19.89 -13.00 -68.58
CA THR A 337 -20.33 -11.57 -68.64
C THR A 337 -21.82 -11.13 -68.58
N PRO A 338 -22.17 -9.81 -68.55
CA PRO A 338 -21.48 -8.57 -68.10
C PRO A 338 -22.40 -7.52 -67.38
N THR A 339 -21.84 -6.52 -66.66
CA THR A 339 -22.30 -5.09 -66.64
C THR A 339 -21.25 -4.24 -65.87
N LEU A 340 -20.37 -3.50 -66.56
CA LEU A 340 -20.42 -2.08 -66.98
C LEU A 340 -20.07 -1.02 -65.88
N VAL A 341 -18.86 -0.46 -66.06
CA VAL A 341 -18.46 0.97 -66.03
C VAL A 341 -18.56 1.76 -64.72
N SER A 342 -17.43 2.26 -64.18
CA SER A 342 -16.85 3.56 -64.57
C SER A 342 -15.75 4.04 -63.61
N THR A 343 -14.59 4.41 -64.20
CA THR A 343 -13.69 5.57 -63.93
C THR A 343 -13.22 5.88 -62.49
N SER A 344 -12.00 6.36 -62.21
CA SER A 344 -10.77 6.67 -62.97
C SER A 344 -9.64 7.01 -61.96
N SER A 345 -8.53 6.28 -62.04
CA SER A 345 -7.11 6.70 -62.15
C SER A 345 -6.52 7.98 -61.48
N TRP A 346 -5.39 7.73 -60.80
CA TRP A 346 -4.06 8.43 -60.83
C TRP A 346 -3.97 9.78 -60.05
N ILE A 347 -2.90 10.14 -59.33
CA ILE A 347 -1.47 10.32 -59.68
C ILE A 347 -0.63 10.39 -58.35
N SER A 348 0.61 9.87 -58.34
CA SER A 348 1.67 10.07 -57.32
C SER A 348 2.65 11.21 -57.75
N PRO A 349 3.79 11.47 -57.07
CA PRO A 349 4.10 11.96 -55.72
C PRO A 349 4.73 13.40 -55.80
N PRO A 350 5.47 13.90 -54.77
CA PRO A 350 6.92 13.87 -54.91
C PRO A 350 7.76 13.71 -53.61
N THR A 351 9.03 13.41 -53.87
CA THR A 351 10.22 13.20 -53.06
C THR A 351 10.72 14.41 -52.25
N THR A 352 11.43 14.18 -51.12
CA THR A 352 12.65 14.95 -50.78
C THR A 352 13.65 14.12 -49.94
N LYS A 353 14.93 14.35 -50.19
CA LYS A 353 16.11 13.57 -49.81
C LYS A 353 16.77 13.98 -48.47
N SER A 354 17.41 12.99 -47.86
CA SER A 354 18.72 12.97 -47.17
C SER A 354 19.07 13.96 -46.05
N ARG A 355 19.57 13.40 -44.93
CA ARG A 355 20.98 13.61 -44.51
C ARG A 355 21.46 12.48 -43.57
N ILE A 356 22.64 11.96 -43.88
CA ILE A 356 23.40 10.92 -43.18
C ILE A 356 24.50 11.58 -42.35
N SER A 357 24.70 11.10 -41.12
CA SER A 357 25.97 11.11 -40.34
C SER A 357 25.77 10.07 -39.23
N LYS A 358 26.32 8.85 -39.24
CA LYS A 358 27.74 8.42 -39.16
C LYS A 358 28.54 9.14 -38.09
N GLU A 359 28.58 8.55 -36.89
CA GLU A 359 29.79 8.43 -36.08
C GLU A 359 29.64 7.22 -35.14
N ALA A 360 30.39 6.17 -35.46
CA ALA A 360 30.59 4.99 -34.63
C ALA A 360 31.96 5.14 -33.97
N ARG A 361 32.02 4.96 -32.65
CA ARG A 361 33.28 4.89 -31.91
C ARG A 361 33.40 3.49 -31.33
N GLU A 362 34.19 2.67 -32.02
CA GLU A 362 34.67 1.38 -31.56
C GLU A 362 35.69 1.59 -30.43
N SER A 363 35.50 0.89 -29.31
CA SER A 363 36.57 0.62 -28.35
C SER A 363 36.79 -0.89 -28.28
N LYS A 364 37.83 -1.35 -28.98
CA LYS A 364 38.47 -2.65 -28.83
C LYS A 364 38.98 -2.79 -27.39
N ILE A 365 38.51 -3.81 -26.67
CA ILE A 365 39.28 -4.42 -25.59
C ILE A 365 39.51 -5.89 -25.97
N ALA A 366 40.78 -6.24 -25.95
CA ALA A 366 41.31 -7.51 -26.40
C ALA A 366 41.07 -8.61 -25.36
N SER A 367 40.58 -9.73 -25.88
CA SER A 367 40.84 -11.12 -25.53
C SER A 367 41.98 -11.37 -24.52
N GLN A 368 41.68 -12.05 -23.41
CA GLN A 368 42.50 -13.16 -22.95
C GLN A 368 41.61 -14.32 -22.49
N ARG A 369 41.84 -15.43 -23.18
CA ARG A 369 41.28 -16.77 -23.02
C ARG A 369 42.24 -17.54 -22.13
N ALA A 370 41.76 -18.09 -21.01
CA ALA A 370 42.49 -19.08 -20.23
C ALA A 370 41.50 -20.09 -19.65
N GLU A 371 41.67 -21.33 -20.07
CA GLU A 371 41.11 -22.60 -19.56
C GLU A 371 42.14 -23.67 -19.98
N PRO A 372 42.23 -24.85 -19.34
CA PRO A 372 42.05 -25.20 -17.94
C PRO A 372 43.33 -25.88 -17.38
N SER A 373 43.51 -25.94 -16.06
CA SER A 373 44.49 -26.87 -15.46
C SER A 373 43.93 -27.66 -14.28
N SER A 374 44.03 -28.99 -14.46
CA SER A 374 44.39 -30.02 -13.47
C SER A 374 43.48 -30.26 -12.26
N LEU A 375 42.73 -31.35 -12.35
CA LEU A 375 42.92 -32.59 -11.54
C LEU A 375 43.55 -32.39 -10.15
N VAL A 376 42.73 -32.57 -9.10
CA VAL A 376 43.18 -32.95 -7.76
C VAL A 376 42.18 -33.99 -7.20
N PRO A 377 42.65 -35.04 -6.50
CA PRO A 377 41.91 -36.28 -6.35
C PRO A 377 40.97 -36.32 -5.15
N GLU A 378 40.01 -37.22 -5.33
CA GLU A 378 39.10 -37.83 -4.39
C GLU A 378 39.81 -38.31 -3.10
N ALA A 379 39.51 -37.66 -1.98
CA ALA A 379 39.92 -38.11 -0.65
C ALA A 379 38.68 -38.60 0.12
N SER A 380 38.71 -39.88 0.43
CA SER A 380 37.69 -40.66 1.14
C SER A 380 37.54 -40.16 2.58
N ILE A 381 36.32 -39.78 2.96
CA ILE A 381 35.97 -39.48 4.36
C ILE A 381 35.53 -40.79 5.02
N PRO A 382 36.18 -41.24 6.10
CA PRO A 382 35.67 -42.35 6.89
C PRO A 382 34.53 -41.89 7.81
N LEU A 383 33.46 -42.66 7.76
CA LEU A 383 32.31 -42.64 8.66
C LEU A 383 32.76 -43.04 10.09
N PRO A 384 32.43 -42.26 11.15
CA PRO A 384 32.45 -42.79 12.50
C PRO A 384 31.05 -43.11 13.00
N THR A 385 30.97 -44.34 13.46
CA THR A 385 29.89 -45.07 14.10
C THR A 385 29.31 -44.35 15.33
N LEU A 386 28.01 -44.51 15.51
CA LEU A 386 27.24 -44.25 16.74
C LEU A 386 27.89 -44.91 17.95
N THR A 387 28.01 -44.21 19.09
CA THR A 387 27.54 -44.70 20.40
C THR A 387 27.69 -43.69 21.55
N SER A 388 26.75 -43.81 22.48
CA SER A 388 26.76 -43.44 23.90
C SER A 388 26.48 -41.99 24.34
N THR A 389 25.27 -41.87 24.89
CA THR A 389 24.80 -40.92 25.90
C THR A 389 25.79 -40.79 27.07
N PRO A 390 25.93 -39.58 27.63
CA PRO A 390 25.74 -39.47 29.07
C PRO A 390 24.87 -38.29 29.49
N THR A 391 23.97 -38.59 30.41
CA THR A 391 23.19 -37.69 31.25
C THR A 391 24.10 -36.83 32.12
N LEU A 392 24.03 -35.50 32.02
CA LEU A 392 24.44 -34.62 33.12
C LEU A 392 23.55 -33.38 33.21
N THR A 393 22.85 -33.34 34.34
CA THR A 393 22.14 -32.23 34.95
C THR A 393 23.09 -31.08 35.25
N SER A 394 22.82 -29.86 34.77
CA SER A 394 23.33 -28.66 35.42
C SER A 394 22.41 -27.47 35.18
N THR A 395 22.01 -26.87 36.29
CA THR A 395 21.23 -25.65 36.44
C THR A 395 22.11 -24.44 36.12
N PRO A 396 21.70 -23.47 35.27
CA PRO A 396 22.43 -22.22 35.16
C PRO A 396 21.89 -21.18 36.15
N THR A 397 22.77 -20.76 37.07
CA THR A 397 22.62 -19.55 37.88
C THR A 397 22.78 -18.32 36.99
N LEU A 398 21.76 -17.47 36.95
CA LEU A 398 21.77 -16.19 36.23
C LEU A 398 22.60 -15.16 36.99
N VAL A 399 23.62 -14.61 36.33
CA VAL A 399 24.31 -13.37 36.72
C VAL A 399 23.65 -12.21 35.97
N PRO A 400 23.30 -11.08 36.63
CA PRO A 400 22.69 -9.95 35.94
C PRO A 400 23.75 -9.10 35.24
N THR A 401 23.68 -9.04 33.92
CA THR A 401 24.44 -8.08 33.10
C THR A 401 23.65 -6.78 33.00
N SER A 402 24.22 -5.69 33.48
CA SER A 402 23.69 -4.34 33.40
C SER A 402 23.63 -3.84 31.94
N THR A 403 22.42 -3.52 31.48
CA THR A 403 22.14 -2.88 30.18
C THR A 403 22.46 -1.38 30.23
N PRO A 404 23.23 -0.82 29.28
CA PRO A 404 23.39 0.63 29.16
C PRO A 404 22.16 1.27 28.50
N ALA A 405 21.79 2.44 29.01
CA ALA A 405 20.62 3.23 28.57
C ALA A 405 20.73 3.68 27.10
N PRO A 406 19.62 3.67 26.33
CA PRO A 406 19.62 4.24 24.99
C PRO A 406 19.41 5.75 25.05
N ASN A 407 20.38 6.49 24.50
CA ASN A 407 20.22 7.91 24.15
C ASN A 407 19.24 8.04 22.98
N SER A 408 18.00 8.45 23.26
CA SER A 408 16.99 8.74 22.24
C SER A 408 17.15 10.18 21.73
N ALA A 409 17.92 10.37 20.66
CA ALA A 409 17.79 11.53 19.80
C ALA A 409 16.67 11.27 18.79
N THR A 410 15.46 11.71 19.10
CA THR A 410 14.29 11.57 18.23
C THR A 410 14.40 12.55 17.06
N GLN A 411 14.85 12.09 15.90
CA GLN A 411 14.68 12.81 14.64
C GLN A 411 13.19 12.85 14.28
N LYS A 412 12.57 14.03 14.39
CA LYS A 412 11.22 14.29 13.87
C LYS A 412 11.28 14.34 12.35
N ASN A 413 10.99 13.22 11.69
CA ASN A 413 10.64 13.23 10.27
C ASN A 413 9.19 13.69 10.13
N THR A 414 9.00 14.98 9.84
CA THR A 414 7.69 15.55 9.52
C THR A 414 7.32 15.16 8.09
N PHE A 415 6.28 14.33 7.93
CA PHE A 415 5.64 14.11 6.65
C PHE A 415 4.87 15.38 6.29
N ILE A 416 5.35 16.14 5.30
CA ILE A 416 4.65 17.33 4.80
C ILE A 416 3.70 16.86 3.70
N PHE A 417 2.39 17.01 3.92
CA PHE A 417 1.41 16.97 2.84
C PHE A 417 1.76 18.08 1.85
N PHE A 418 2.18 17.70 0.63
CA PHE A 418 2.34 18.66 -0.44
C PHE A 418 0.98 19.25 -0.80
N ARG A 419 0.73 20.48 -0.35
CA ARG A 419 -0.34 21.32 -0.86
C ARG A 419 -0.02 21.57 -2.33
N GLY A 420 -0.83 21.02 -3.24
CA GLY A 420 -0.64 21.20 -4.68
C GLY A 420 -0.42 22.68 -5.01
N LYS A 421 0.68 23.00 -5.71
CA LYS A 421 0.90 24.34 -6.25
C LYS A 421 -0.30 24.69 -7.13
N LYS A 422 -0.99 25.80 -6.83
CA LYS A 422 -1.96 26.37 -7.77
C LYS A 422 -1.18 26.70 -9.05
N ALA A 423 -1.75 26.31 -10.19
CA ALA A 423 -1.25 26.74 -11.48
C ALA A 423 -1.41 28.27 -11.57
N ASP A 424 -0.31 28.97 -11.81
CA ASP A 424 -0.28 30.40 -12.09
C ASP A 424 -0.89 30.62 -13.48
N GLY A 425 -2.21 30.71 -13.53
CA GLY A 425 -2.96 31.15 -14.71
C GLY A 425 -3.35 32.61 -14.52
N GLU A 426 -2.66 33.50 -15.24
CA GLU A 426 -3.02 34.91 -15.38
C GLU A 426 -4.43 35.03 -16.00
N GLY A 427 -5.42 35.25 -15.15
CA GLY A 427 -6.74 35.70 -15.53
C GLY A 427 -7.02 37.04 -14.86
N LYS A 428 -6.88 38.14 -15.62
CA LYS A 428 -7.38 39.46 -15.23
C LYS A 428 -8.88 39.36 -14.95
N ILE A 429 -9.28 39.67 -13.72
CA ILE A 429 -10.66 40.02 -13.39
C ILE A 429 -10.59 41.32 -12.59
N ASP A 430 -11.03 42.40 -13.23
CA ASP A 430 -11.26 43.68 -12.58
C ASP A 430 -12.46 43.56 -11.62
N GLY A 431 -12.33 44.10 -10.41
CA GLY A 431 -13.51 44.52 -9.64
C GLY A 431 -13.50 44.32 -8.12
N VAL A 432 -13.22 45.42 -7.42
CA VAL A 432 -13.90 45.88 -6.19
C VAL A 432 -13.59 45.19 -4.84
N LEU A 433 -12.64 45.84 -4.14
CA LEU A 433 -12.64 46.27 -2.73
C LEU A 433 -13.13 45.31 -1.61
N GLY A 434 -12.16 44.93 -0.76
CA GLY A 434 -12.39 44.56 0.64
C GLY A 434 -11.07 44.66 1.41
N ARG A 435 -10.85 45.78 2.11
CA ARG A 435 -9.65 46.05 2.93
C ARG A 435 -9.60 45.09 4.12
N HIS A 436 -8.53 44.33 4.26
CA HIS A 436 -8.10 43.78 5.54
C HIS A 436 -6.66 44.22 5.85
N LYS A 437 -6.50 44.81 7.04
CA LYS A 437 -5.23 45.27 7.62
C LYS A 437 -4.28 44.09 7.80
N SER A 438 -3.11 44.14 7.18
CA SER A 438 -1.96 43.33 7.57
C SER A 438 -1.22 44.02 8.72
N ILE A 439 -1.11 43.36 9.87
CA ILE A 439 -0.18 43.75 10.92
C ILE A 439 1.13 43.03 10.60
N THR A 440 2.14 43.80 10.22
CA THR A 440 3.53 43.37 10.12
C THR A 440 4.11 43.40 11.53
N VAL A 441 4.71 42.31 11.99
CA VAL A 441 5.49 42.30 13.24
C VAL A 441 6.93 42.10 12.84
N ASP A 442 7.70 43.18 12.92
CA ASP A 442 9.15 43.17 12.74
C ASP A 442 9.82 42.56 13.97
N ALA A 443 10.73 41.61 13.72
CA ALA A 443 11.63 41.07 14.72
C ALA A 443 12.85 41.98 14.83
N SER A 444 13.07 42.57 16.02
CA SER A 444 14.36 43.20 16.36
C SER A 444 14.82 42.80 17.76
N SER A 445 15.95 42.10 17.76
CA SER A 445 17.13 42.24 18.61
C SER A 445 17.04 42.97 19.97
N SER A 446 17.36 42.18 21.02
CA SER A 446 18.23 42.43 22.18
C SER A 446 18.38 43.85 22.76
N HIS A 447 18.02 43.99 24.04
CA HIS A 447 18.92 44.51 25.08
C HIS A 447 18.39 44.20 26.49
N SER A 448 19.33 43.93 27.38
CA SER A 448 19.23 43.71 28.83
C SER A 448 18.88 45.01 29.56
N GLU A 449 18.07 44.93 30.63
CA GLU A 449 18.38 45.50 31.94
C GLU A 449 17.30 45.16 32.99
N GLU A 450 17.72 45.31 34.24
CA GLU A 450 17.15 44.83 35.49
C GLU A 450 15.89 45.57 35.97
N GLY A 451 15.15 44.90 36.87
CA GLY A 451 14.43 45.52 37.98
C GLY A 451 13.16 46.32 37.66
N ASP A 452 12.00 45.82 38.09
CA ASP A 452 11.40 46.27 39.35
C ASP A 452 10.03 45.60 39.55
N THR A 453 9.77 45.24 40.79
CA THR A 453 8.55 44.60 41.29
C THR A 453 7.47 45.64 41.50
N THR A 454 6.39 45.58 40.73
CA THR A 454 5.13 46.26 41.08
C THR A 454 3.95 45.31 41.00
N VAL A 455 3.36 45.11 42.16
CA VAL A 455 2.09 44.45 42.44
C VAL A 455 0.96 45.28 41.83
N PHE A 456 0.13 44.66 40.99
CA PHE A 456 -1.21 45.18 40.66
C PHE A 456 -2.23 44.06 40.79
N SER A 457 -3.06 44.21 41.81
CA SER A 457 -4.33 43.52 42.05
C SER A 457 -5.43 44.29 41.32
N MET A 458 -6.27 43.60 40.54
CA MET A 458 -7.64 44.00 40.19
C MET A 458 -8.33 42.78 39.56
N GLU A 459 -9.22 42.15 40.32
CA GLU A 459 -10.69 42.29 40.23
C GLU A 459 -11.31 41.22 39.31
N GLU A 460 -11.76 40.15 39.98
CA GLU A 460 -12.75 39.21 39.48
C GLU A 460 -14.05 39.94 39.16
N LYS A 461 -14.52 39.84 37.91
CA LYS A 461 -15.91 40.11 37.56
C LYS A 461 -16.61 38.82 37.19
N ASN A 462 -17.48 38.40 38.11
CA ASN A 462 -18.59 37.48 37.89
C ASN A 462 -19.40 37.90 36.66
N ILE A 463 -19.68 36.95 35.77
CA ILE A 463 -20.80 37.03 34.84
C ILE A 463 -21.70 35.84 35.10
N GLU A 464 -22.90 36.17 35.58
CA GLU A 464 -24.01 35.28 35.87
C GLU A 464 -24.59 34.64 34.61
N ALA A 465 -25.19 33.47 34.86
CA ALA A 465 -25.91 32.66 33.90
C ALA A 465 -27.26 33.28 33.52
N GLU A 466 -27.56 33.34 32.22
CA GLU A 466 -28.93 33.46 31.73
C GLU A 466 -29.46 32.10 31.30
N GLN A 467 -30.48 31.66 32.04
CA GLN A 467 -31.41 30.61 31.68
C GLN A 467 -32.42 31.18 30.67
N SER A 468 -32.58 30.53 29.52
CA SER A 468 -33.79 30.67 28.71
C SER A 468 -34.48 29.32 28.56
N ASN A 469 -35.57 29.23 29.32
CA ASN A 469 -36.57 28.18 29.35
C ASN A 469 -37.54 28.41 28.18
N THR A 470 -37.75 27.45 27.28
CA THR A 470 -38.97 27.38 26.46
C THR A 470 -39.52 25.97 26.40
N ASN A 471 -40.73 25.87 26.96
CA ASN A 471 -41.59 24.71 27.05
C ASN A 471 -42.16 24.28 25.69
N SER A 472 -42.17 22.95 25.52
CA SER A 472 -43.31 22.08 25.15
C SER A 472 -44.04 22.28 23.81
N SER A 473 -44.10 21.19 23.03
CA SER A 473 -45.36 20.66 22.51
C SER A 473 -45.19 19.19 22.11
N THR A 474 -45.83 18.34 22.90
CA THR A 474 -46.17 16.94 22.62
C THR A 474 -47.12 16.84 21.41
N ASN A 475 -46.92 15.84 20.55
CA ASN A 475 -48.05 15.10 19.98
C ASN A 475 -47.68 13.68 19.58
N ASN A 476 -48.26 12.74 20.32
CA ASN A 476 -48.43 11.34 19.96
C ASN A 476 -49.38 11.23 18.76
N LYS A 477 -49.08 10.36 17.80
CA LYS A 477 -50.13 9.57 17.14
C LYS A 477 -49.57 8.24 16.62
N LEU A 478 -50.08 7.18 17.23
CA LEU A 478 -49.85 5.78 16.93
C LEU A 478 -51.23 5.13 16.87
N THR A 479 -51.57 4.53 15.72
CA THR A 479 -52.65 3.57 15.38
C THR A 479 -52.90 3.73 13.87
N LEU A 480 -52.98 2.69 13.03
CA LEU A 480 -53.22 1.25 13.18
C LEU A 480 -52.36 0.48 12.17
#